data_AF-A0A938SPP0-F1
#
_entry.id   AF-A0A938SPP0-F1
#
_cell.length_a   1.000
_cell.length_b   1.000
_cell.length_c   1.000
_cell.angle_alpha   90.00
_cell.angle_beta   90.00
_cell.angle_gamma   90.00
#
_symmetry.space_group_name_H-M   'P 1'
#
loop_
_entity.id
_entity.type
_entity.pdbx_description
1 polymer ?
#
loop_
_entity_poly.entity_id
_entity_poly.type
_entity_poly.pdbx_seq_one_letter_code
_entity_poly.pdbx_strand_id
1 'polypeptide(L)' 'MADEVIREVRRVRHEISRRCGHDPQQVVAWYRAYQDELKRSGKYRFYQPDESNDAAATSSGTGERVST' A
#
# COMPACT_ATOMS: atom_id res chain seq x y z
N MET A 1 3.57 16.41 17.09
CA MET A 1 4.44 16.22 15.91
C MET A 1 3.99 15.04 15.04
N ALA A 2 3.85 13.82 15.58
CA ALA A 2 3.34 12.68 14.80
C ALA A 2 1.93 12.93 14.20
N ASP A 3 1.03 13.56 14.96
CA ASP A 3 -0.34 13.86 14.52
C ASP A 3 -0.41 14.86 13.35
N GLU A 4 0.62 15.68 13.17
CA GLU A 4 0.69 16.65 12.08
C GLU A 4 1.15 15.97 10.79
N VAL A 5 2.18 15.12 10.89
CA VAL A 5 2.64 14.27 9.78
C VAL A 5 1.52 13.34 9.31
N ILE A 6 0.82 12.70 10.25
CA ILE A 6 -0.31 11.81 9.92
C ILE A 6 -1.44 12.60 9.25
N ARG A 7 -1.75 13.82 9.73
CA ARG A 7 -2.76 14.69 9.11
C ARG A 7 -2.40 15.05 7.67
N GLU A 8 -1.15 15.40 7.42
CA GLU A 8 -0.69 15.76 6.09
C GLU A 8 -0.74 14.56 5.12
N VAL A 9 -0.28 13.38 5.58
CA VAL A 9 -0.41 12.14 4.79
C VAL A 9 -1.87 11.85 4.43
N ARG A 10 -2.80 12.02 5.39
CA ARG A 10 -4.23 11.82 5.15
C ARG A 10 -4.78 12.83 4.14
N ARG A 11 -4.37 14.10 4.25
CA ARG A 11 -4.78 15.17 3.33
C ARG A 11 -4.34 14.84 1.89
N VAL A 12 -3.06 14.50 1.71
CA VAL A 12 -2.51 14.13 0.39
C VAL A 12 -3.23 12.92 -0.18
N ARG A 13 -3.45 11.87 0.61
CA ARG A 13 -4.20 10.68 0.16
C ARG A 13 -5.63 11.03 -0.26
N HIS A 14 -6.30 11.92 0.48
CA HIS A 14 -7.65 12.36 0.14
C HIS A 14 -7.67 13.17 -1.17
N GLU A 15 -6.64 13.97 -1.43
CA GLU A 15 -6.49 14.67 -2.69
C GLU A 15 -6.25 13.72 -3.88
N ILE A 16 -5.37 12.73 -3.73
CA ILE A 16 -5.15 11.69 -4.74
C ILE A 16 -6.45 10.94 -5.02
N SER A 17 -7.17 10.56 -3.98
CA SER A 17 -8.48 9.89 -4.11
C SER A 17 -9.47 10.73 -4.90
N ARG A 18 -9.57 12.05 -4.63
CA ARG A 18 -10.43 12.95 -5.42
C ARG A 18 -10.05 12.99 -6.89
N ARG A 19 -8.75 13.04 -7.23
CA ARG A 19 -8.26 13.03 -8.62
C ARG A 19 -8.60 11.72 -9.34
N CYS A 20 -8.61 10.61 -8.63
CA CYS A 20 -8.99 9.29 -9.14
C CYS A 20 -10.50 9.02 -9.10
N GLY A 21 -11.35 10.03 -8.85
CA GLY A 21 -12.80 9.85 -8.77
C GLY A 21 -13.26 8.97 -7.60
N HIS A 22 -12.46 8.92 -6.54
CA HIS A 22 -12.62 8.02 -5.39
C HIS A 22 -12.61 6.53 -5.72
N ASP A 23 -12.14 6.15 -6.92
CA ASP A 23 -12.00 4.75 -7.32
C ASP A 23 -10.73 4.12 -6.69
N PRO A 24 -10.88 3.09 -5.82
CA PRO A 24 -9.74 2.42 -5.20
C PRO A 24 -8.77 1.81 -6.21
N GLN A 25 -9.25 1.29 -7.35
CA GLN A 25 -8.39 0.65 -8.34
C GLN A 25 -7.48 1.68 -9.01
N GLN A 26 -8.03 2.84 -9.36
CA GLN A 26 -7.26 3.94 -9.94
C GLN A 26 -6.26 4.53 -8.95
N VAL A 27 -6.63 4.65 -7.67
CA VAL A 27 -5.71 5.10 -6.62
C VAL A 27 -4.52 4.15 -6.48
N VAL A 28 -4.76 2.84 -6.47
CA VAL A 28 -3.68 1.83 -6.41
C VAL A 28 -2.80 1.89 -7.65
N ALA A 29 -3.40 2.02 -8.84
CA ALA A 29 -2.65 2.16 -10.09
C ALA A 29 -1.73 3.40 -10.07
N TRP A 30 -2.24 4.53 -9.55
CA TRP A 30 -1.46 5.76 -9.39
C TRP A 30 -0.25 5.54 -8.47
N TYR A 31 -0.44 4.89 -7.33
CA TYR A 31 0.67 4.60 -6.41
C TYR A 31 1.72 3.67 -7.02
N ARG A 32 1.30 2.66 -7.80
CA ARG A 32 2.23 1.76 -8.49
C ARG A 32 3.07 2.51 -9.52
N ALA A 33 2.45 3.34 -10.35
CA ALA A 33 3.16 4.14 -11.34
C ALA A 33 4.19 5.07 -10.68
N TYR A 34 3.79 5.75 -9.59
CA TYR A 34 4.67 6.62 -8.83
C TYR A 34 5.83 5.85 -8.17
N GLN A 35 5.57 4.66 -7.62
CA GLN A 35 6.62 3.80 -7.07
C GLN A 35 7.63 3.39 -8.15
N ASP A 36 7.18 3.07 -9.36
CA ASP A 36 8.08 2.70 -10.46
C ASP A 36 8.91 3.88 -10.95
N GLU A 37 8.37 5.10 -10.97
CA GLU A 37 9.15 6.32 -11.23
C GLU A 37 10.26 6.52 -10.18
N LEU A 38 9.92 6.34 -8.90
CA LEU A 38 10.90 6.45 -7.83
C LEU A 38 11.97 5.37 -7.91
N LYS A 39 11.62 4.13 -8.27
CA LYS A 39 12.60 3.06 -8.54
C LYS A 39 13.53 3.44 -9.69
N ARG A 40 12.98 3.95 -10.80
CA ARG A 40 13.76 4.41 -11.96
C ARG A 40 14.69 5.57 -11.62
N SER A 41 14.31 6.43 -10.67
CA SER A 41 15.14 7.57 -10.26
C SER A 41 16.46 7.17 -9.59
N GLY A 42 16.56 5.94 -9.07
CA GLY A 42 17.74 5.46 -8.32
C GLY A 42 18.00 6.18 -6.99
N LYS A 43 17.20 7.20 -6.63
CA LYS A 43 17.37 8.01 -5.42
C LYS A 43 17.06 7.25 -4.14
N TYR A 44 16.25 6.19 -4.23
CA TYR A 44 15.74 5.45 -3.08
C TYR A 44 16.09 3.96 -3.18
N ARG A 45 16.51 3.36 -2.06
CA ARG A 45 16.67 1.91 -1.93
C ARG A 45 15.34 1.31 -1.51
N PHE A 46 14.69 0.60 -2.43
CA PHE A 46 13.47 -0.14 -2.12
C PHE A 46 13.81 -1.46 -1.45
N TYR A 47 13.06 -1.81 -0.41
CA TYR A 47 13.13 -3.15 0.18
C TYR A 47 12.67 -4.17 -0.86
N GLN A 48 13.49 -5.21 -1.06
CA GLN A 48 13.14 -6.39 -1.83
C GLN A 48 13.03 -7.52 -0.81
N PRO A 49 11.84 -8.11 -0.62
CA PRO A 49 11.74 -9.31 0.20
C PRO A 49 12.57 -10.41 -0.48
N ASP A 50 13.44 -11.06 0.29
CA ASP A 50 14.11 -12.27 -0.18
C ASP A 50 13.02 -13.34 -0.41
N GLU A 51 12.85 -13.83 -1.64
CA GLU A 51 11.82 -14.83 -2.00
C GLU A 51 11.96 -16.18 -1.26
N SER A 52 12.92 -16.29 -0.33
CA SER A 52 13.36 -17.55 0.25
C SER A 52 12.66 -17.96 1.56
N ASN A 53 11.69 -17.21 2.12
CA ASN A 53 11.20 -17.55 3.47
C ASN A 53 9.70 -17.35 3.82
N ASP A 54 8.82 -16.90 2.91
CA ASP A 54 7.42 -16.57 3.26
C ASP A 54 6.35 -17.63 2.90
N ALA A 55 6.76 -18.84 2.50
CA ALA A 55 5.80 -19.95 2.30
C ALA A 55 5.24 -20.53 3.63
N ALA A 56 5.80 -20.16 4.79
CA ALA A 56 5.44 -20.76 6.08
C ALA A 56 4.32 -20.02 6.85
N ALA A 57 4.00 -18.76 6.51
CA ALA A 57 3.11 -17.93 7.34
C ALA A 57 1.61 -18.02 6.98
N THR A 58 1.22 -18.67 5.88
CA THR A 58 -0.17 -18.66 5.39
C THR A 58 -1.03 -19.86 5.81
N SER A 59 -0.56 -20.78 6.65
CA SER A 59 -1.34 -21.96 7.05
C SER A 59 -2.15 -21.83 8.35
N SER A 60 -2.21 -20.66 9.00
CA SER A 60 -3.00 -20.49 10.24
C SER A 60 -4.11 -19.45 10.08
N GLY A 61 -5.14 -19.83 9.33
CA GLY A 61 -6.42 -19.11 9.23
C GLY A 61 -7.57 -20.10 9.30
N THR A 62 -7.77 -20.72 10.45
CA THR A 62 -8.93 -21.57 10.74
C THR A 62 -10.19 -20.71 10.66
N GLY A 63 -10.95 -20.87 9.58
CA GLY A 63 -12.25 -20.23 9.40
C GLY A 63 -13.26 -20.78 10.41
N GLU A 64 -13.65 -19.96 11.38
CA GLU A 64 -14.79 -20.24 12.24
C GLU A 64 -16.07 -19.90 11.47
N ARG A 65 -16.77 -20.95 11.01
CA ARG A 65 -18.10 -20.85 10.41
C ARG A 65 -19.11 -20.55 11.51
N VAL A 66 -19.77 -19.39 11.42
CA VAL A 66 -21.01 -19.11 12.17
C VAL A 66 -22.13 -19.91 11.50
N SER A 67 -22.65 -20.92 12.19
CA SER A 67 -23.88 -21.62 11.81
C SER A 67 -25.10 -20.84 12.31
N THR A 68 -26.06 -20.69 11.39
CA THR A 68 -27.46 -20.26 11.57
C THR A 68 -28.23 -21.09 12.57
#